data_AF-A0A2C1K5W3-F1
#
_entry.id   AF-A0A2C1K5W3-F1
#
_cell.length_a   1.000
_cell.length_b   1.000
_cell.length_c   1.000
_cell.angle_alpha   90.00
_cell.angle_beta   90.00
_cell.angle_gamma   90.00
#
_symmetry.space_group_name_H-M   'P 1'
#
loop_
_entity.id
_entity.type
_entity.pdbx_description
1 polymer ?
#
loop_
_entity_poly.entity_id
_entity_poly.type
_entity_poly.pdbx_seq_one_letter_code
_entity_poly.pdbx_strand_id
1 'polypeptide(L)'
;MVKSAKKTLMLTGTLVNGKSTSIKEILWRTNPKSLLDKGMNDSTGDLTWAERYGKLKQIVYLQDEVNHQGWVTRQRRKPMQPTEEPGIAPHMTAEYLLHKTAFLDLEDLGLPLVELKEKPIFITPKPEHEAAYRQFHEVMYDECAKRARAGAKGAWSKFNPATLNYAARPDLGAFYTFVSVDGQETIVSAPQLTGYTAKEEWLIDNVKKELSEGRGVVIYNNYTGEYQLNERVHDILKENGIPSRILNESNTEKRSEVLQKFEDEGVKVIITNMKLVEVGLDCATRSR
;
A
#
# COMPACT_ATOMS: atom_id res chain seq x y z
N MET A 1 22.65 23.03 -11.41
CA MET A 1 21.95 23.43 -10.19
C MET A 1 22.67 22.98 -8.93
N VAL A 2 22.89 21.68 -8.68
CA VAL A 2 23.68 21.21 -7.51
C VAL A 2 25.16 21.64 -7.57
N LYS A 3 25.81 21.52 -8.74
CA LYS A 3 27.21 21.97 -8.96
C LYS A 3 27.43 23.48 -8.75
N SER A 4 26.36 24.27 -8.73
CA SER A 4 26.43 25.73 -8.55
C SER A 4 26.52 26.12 -7.07
N ALA A 5 26.22 25.20 -6.15
CA ALA A 5 26.35 25.41 -4.71
C ALA A 5 27.69 24.85 -4.20
N LYS A 6 28.34 25.57 -3.26
CA LYS A 6 29.59 25.12 -2.62
C LYS A 6 29.39 23.92 -1.69
N LYS A 7 28.21 23.79 -1.09
CA LYS A 7 27.79 22.71 -0.20
C LYS A 7 26.35 22.34 -0.51
N THR A 8 26.03 21.05 -0.44
CA THR A 8 24.67 20.54 -0.64
C THR A 8 24.38 19.50 0.42
N LEU A 9 23.27 19.66 1.13
CA LEU A 9 22.73 18.69 2.06
C LEU A 9 21.43 18.15 1.46
N MET A 10 21.28 16.82 1.44
CA MET A 10 20.07 16.15 0.98
C MET A 10 19.41 15.46 2.17
N LEU A 11 18.12 15.71 2.35
CA LEU A 11 17.31 15.11 3.40
C LEU A 11 16.29 14.18 2.74
N THR A 12 16.23 12.93 3.20
CA THR A 12 15.24 11.95 2.74
C THR A 12 14.88 11.03 3.90
N GLY A 13 13.59 10.69 4.03
CA GLY A 13 13.14 9.67 4.99
C GLY A 13 13.50 8.25 4.54
N THR A 14 13.64 8.02 3.23
CA THR A 14 14.03 6.72 2.67
C THR A 14 15.00 6.94 1.52
N LEU A 15 16.21 6.40 1.62
CA LEU A 15 17.24 6.58 0.58
C LEU A 15 16.91 5.82 -0.71
N VAL A 16 16.14 4.73 -0.63
CA VAL A 16 15.93 3.81 -1.75
C VAL A 16 14.50 3.31 -1.82
N ASN A 17 13.96 3.21 -3.04
CA ASN A 17 12.66 2.60 -3.32
C ASN A 17 12.77 1.07 -3.59
N GLY A 18 13.86 0.45 -3.13
CA GLY A 18 14.18 -0.97 -3.35
C GLY A 18 15.06 -1.24 -4.58
N LYS A 19 15.15 -0.33 -5.56
CA LYS A 19 16.00 -0.50 -6.75
C LYS A 19 17.33 0.25 -6.62
N SER A 20 18.42 -0.37 -7.06
CA SER A 20 19.74 0.26 -7.05
C SER A 20 19.80 1.49 -7.97
N THR A 21 19.03 1.50 -9.06
CA THR A 21 18.99 2.62 -10.01
C THR A 21 18.54 3.94 -9.36
N SER A 22 17.73 3.91 -8.31
CA SER A 22 17.35 5.14 -7.60
C SER A 22 18.53 5.84 -6.93
N ILE A 23 19.57 5.09 -6.53
CA ILE A 23 20.80 5.66 -5.99
C ILE A 23 21.67 6.22 -7.11
N LYS A 24 21.79 5.51 -8.23
CA LYS A 24 22.47 6.00 -9.44
C LYS A 24 21.92 7.37 -9.86
N GLU A 25 20.60 7.53 -9.86
CA GLU A 25 19.91 8.78 -10.16
C GLU A 25 20.29 9.93 -9.20
N ILE A 26 20.40 9.65 -7.90
CA ILE A 26 20.85 10.63 -6.91
C ILE A 26 22.33 10.96 -7.12
N LEU A 27 23.17 9.96 -7.41
CA LEU A 27 24.60 10.12 -7.66
C LEU A 27 24.88 10.94 -8.91
N TRP A 28 24.11 10.79 -9.99
CA TRP A 28 24.22 11.64 -11.19
C TRP A 28 23.95 13.12 -10.89
N ARG A 29 23.04 13.41 -9.97
CA ARG A 29 22.70 14.77 -9.56
C ARG A 29 23.69 15.36 -8.56
N THR A 30 24.30 14.53 -7.72
CA THR A 30 25.19 14.97 -6.62
C THR A 30 26.68 14.89 -6.95
N ASN A 31 27.13 13.75 -7.46
CA ASN A 31 28.53 13.47 -7.74
C ASN A 31 28.70 12.63 -9.02
N PRO A 32 28.35 13.20 -10.19
CA PRO A 32 28.44 12.49 -11.47
C PRO A 32 29.87 12.05 -11.79
N LYS A 33 30.88 12.76 -11.28
CA LYS A 33 32.30 12.42 -11.49
C LYS A 33 32.62 11.00 -10.99
N SER A 34 32.10 10.61 -9.82
CA SER A 34 32.32 9.26 -9.28
C SER A 34 31.70 8.13 -10.11
N LEU A 35 30.72 8.43 -10.95
CA LEU A 35 30.12 7.49 -11.88
C LEU A 35 30.96 7.39 -13.17
N LEU A 36 31.35 8.55 -13.71
CA LEU A 36 32.20 8.66 -14.90
C LEU A 36 33.57 8.01 -14.69
N ASP A 37 34.20 8.22 -13.54
CA ASP A 37 35.52 7.64 -13.18
C ASP A 37 35.49 6.10 -13.19
N LYS A 38 34.30 5.49 -13.07
CA LYS A 38 34.09 4.04 -13.11
C LYS A 38 33.52 3.53 -14.44
N GLY A 39 33.52 4.38 -15.46
CA GLY A 39 33.09 4.04 -16.82
C GLY A 39 31.58 3.95 -16.99
N MET A 40 30.79 4.59 -16.12
CA MET A 40 29.34 4.63 -16.29
C MET A 40 28.93 5.83 -17.15
N ASN A 41 28.31 5.52 -18.29
CA ASN A 41 27.86 6.50 -19.29
C ASN A 41 26.33 6.61 -19.29
N ASP A 42 25.80 7.74 -19.77
CA ASP A 42 24.37 8.04 -19.77
C ASP A 42 23.52 7.06 -20.60
N SER A 43 24.10 6.47 -21.67
CA SER A 43 23.38 5.60 -22.61
C SER A 43 23.33 4.12 -22.24
N THR A 44 24.26 3.64 -21.42
CA THR A 44 24.42 2.22 -21.03
C THR A 44 24.45 2.03 -19.51
N GLY A 45 24.46 3.13 -18.77
CA GLY A 45 24.67 3.17 -17.32
C GLY A 45 23.62 2.41 -16.54
N ASP A 46 22.37 2.38 -16.98
CA ASP A 46 21.26 1.76 -16.23
C ASP A 46 21.40 0.24 -16.18
N LEU A 47 21.68 -0.38 -17.33
CA LEU A 47 21.87 -1.82 -17.41
C LEU A 47 23.18 -2.22 -16.71
N THR A 48 24.28 -1.53 -17.00
CA THR A 48 25.59 -1.81 -16.38
C THR A 48 25.59 -1.55 -14.87
N TRP A 49 24.83 -0.57 -14.40
CA TRP A 49 24.63 -0.30 -12.97
C TRP A 49 23.82 -1.42 -12.33
N ALA A 50 22.67 -1.78 -12.92
CA ALA A 50 21.82 -2.83 -12.40
C ALA A 50 22.50 -4.22 -12.45
N GLU A 51 23.39 -4.48 -13.42
CA GLU A 51 24.23 -5.68 -13.48
C GLU A 51 25.22 -5.76 -12.31
N ARG A 52 25.82 -4.62 -11.91
CA ARG A 52 26.82 -4.60 -10.84
C ARG A 52 26.22 -4.50 -9.45
N TYR A 53 25.21 -3.64 -9.29
CA TYR A 53 24.71 -3.19 -7.99
C TYR A 53 23.24 -3.53 -7.75
N GLY A 54 22.52 -3.95 -8.78
CA GLY A 54 21.10 -4.30 -8.72
C GLY A 54 20.86 -5.81 -8.89
N LYS A 55 19.59 -6.17 -8.99
CA LYS A 55 19.14 -7.51 -9.35
C LYS A 55 18.41 -7.46 -10.69
N LEU A 56 18.96 -8.09 -11.72
CA LEU A 56 18.31 -8.16 -13.03
C LEU A 56 17.51 -9.44 -13.19
N LYS A 57 16.29 -9.30 -13.69
CA LYS A 57 15.46 -10.40 -14.15
C LYS A 57 15.34 -10.36 -15.66
N GLN A 58 15.75 -11.45 -16.28
CA GLN A 58 15.54 -11.67 -17.70
C GLN A 58 14.46 -12.74 -17.87
N ILE A 59 13.32 -12.35 -18.45
CA ILE A 59 12.26 -13.29 -18.80
C ILE A 59 12.54 -13.79 -20.21
N VAL A 60 12.76 -15.10 -20.34
CA VAL A 60 12.93 -15.75 -21.64
C VAL A 60 11.64 -16.47 -21.97
N TYR A 61 10.89 -15.97 -22.94
CA TYR A 61 9.75 -16.69 -23.48
C TYR A 61 10.26 -17.78 -24.42
N LEU A 62 9.91 -19.03 -24.13
CA LEU A 62 10.01 -20.12 -25.09
C LEU A 62 8.75 -20.09 -25.93
N GLN A 63 8.88 -19.72 -27.20
CA GLN A 63 7.78 -19.76 -28.15
C GLN A 63 7.78 -21.16 -28.77
N ASP A 64 6.84 -22.01 -28.36
CA ASP A 64 6.58 -23.28 -29.05
C ASP A 64 5.79 -22.96 -30.32
N GLU A 65 6.48 -22.91 -31.45
CA GLU A 65 5.81 -23.12 -32.74
C GLU A 65 5.47 -24.61 -32.83
N VAL A 66 4.25 -24.98 -32.46
CA VAL A 66 3.68 -26.27 -32.84
C VAL A 66 3.40 -26.21 -34.35
N ASN A 67 4.45 -26.45 -35.16
CA ASN A 67 4.27 -26.77 -36.56
C ASN A 67 3.84 -28.24 -36.65
N HIS A 68 2.62 -28.48 -37.11
CA HIS A 68 2.04 -29.81 -37.35
C HIS A 68 2.65 -30.57 -38.55
N GLN A 69 3.86 -30.22 -38.99
CA GLN A 69 4.57 -30.98 -40.02
C GLN A 69 6.05 -31.01 -39.70
N GLY A 70 6.60 -32.23 -39.67
CA GLY A 70 7.93 -32.53 -39.17
C GLY A 70 9.03 -31.78 -39.90
N TRP A 71 9.74 -30.93 -39.16
CA TRP A 71 11.18 -30.68 -39.30
C TRP A 71 11.64 -29.97 -38.03
N VAL A 72 12.82 -30.33 -37.52
CA VAL A 72 13.38 -29.77 -36.28
C VAL A 72 13.64 -28.26 -36.48
N THR A 73 12.73 -27.41 -36.00
CA THR A 73 12.89 -25.95 -36.02
C THR A 73 13.58 -25.47 -34.74
N ARG A 74 14.76 -24.88 -34.94
CA ARG A 74 15.61 -24.23 -33.94
C ARG A 74 14.81 -23.19 -33.14
N GLN A 75 14.56 -23.49 -31.86
CA GLN A 75 13.84 -22.61 -30.92
C GLN A 75 14.44 -21.18 -30.93
N ARG A 76 13.69 -20.21 -31.47
CA ARG A 76 14.06 -18.79 -31.40
C ARG A 76 13.65 -18.23 -30.04
N ARG A 77 14.62 -18.18 -29.12
CA ARG A 77 14.49 -17.44 -27.85
C ARG A 77 14.48 -15.95 -28.19
N LYS A 78 13.39 -15.24 -27.91
CA LYS A 78 13.37 -13.77 -27.90
C LYS A 78 13.60 -13.30 -26.46
N PRO A 79 14.84 -12.89 -26.08
CA PRO A 79 15.06 -12.30 -24.78
C PRO A 79 14.33 -10.96 -24.70
N MET A 80 13.47 -10.79 -23.69
CA MET A 80 12.93 -9.46 -23.36
C MET A 80 14.05 -8.62 -22.72
N GLN A 81 13.95 -7.30 -22.84
CA GLN A 81 14.87 -6.38 -22.16
C GLN A 81 14.90 -6.71 -20.65
N PRO A 82 16.09 -6.88 -20.04
CA PRO A 82 16.20 -7.17 -18.61
C PRO A 82 15.54 -6.07 -17.78
N THR A 83 14.75 -6.47 -16.79
CA THR A 83 14.10 -5.55 -15.86
C THR A 83 14.76 -5.66 -14.48
N GLU A 84 15.08 -4.53 -13.85
CA GLU A 84 15.60 -4.51 -12.49
C GLU A 84 14.48 -4.83 -11.48
N GLU A 85 14.73 -5.85 -10.65
CA GLU A 85 13.95 -6.19 -9.46
C GLU A 85 14.57 -5.53 -8.20
N PRO A 86 13.77 -5.37 -7.13
CA PRO A 86 14.28 -4.89 -5.86
C PRO A 86 15.43 -5.76 -5.33
N GLY A 87 16.53 -5.13 -4.95
CA GLY A 87 17.76 -5.79 -4.54
C GLY A 87 18.95 -4.88 -4.77
N ILE A 88 19.71 -4.62 -3.70
CA ILE A 88 20.86 -3.72 -3.73
C ILE A 88 22.06 -4.49 -3.19
N ALA A 89 23.14 -4.51 -3.97
CA ALA A 89 24.35 -5.18 -3.55
C ALA A 89 25.03 -4.39 -2.41
N PRO A 90 25.39 -5.02 -1.27
CA PRO A 90 25.94 -4.31 -0.11
C PRO A 90 27.20 -3.49 -0.40
N HIS A 91 28.01 -3.94 -1.36
CA HIS A 91 29.23 -3.25 -1.76
C HIS A 91 28.96 -1.87 -2.37
N MET A 92 27.81 -1.65 -3.01
CA MET A 92 27.40 -0.32 -3.49
C MET A 92 27.27 0.67 -2.33
N THR A 93 26.71 0.25 -1.20
CA THR A 93 26.52 1.09 -0.01
C THR A 93 27.87 1.48 0.59
N ALA A 94 28.77 0.52 0.75
CA ALA A 94 30.12 0.78 1.24
C ALA A 94 30.88 1.76 0.34
N GLU A 95 30.75 1.60 -0.97
CA GLU A 95 31.54 2.33 -1.94
C GLU A 95 31.02 3.75 -2.23
N TYR A 96 29.71 3.96 -2.21
CA TYR A 96 29.11 5.25 -2.59
C TYR A 96 28.47 6.02 -1.44
N LEU A 97 27.92 5.33 -0.43
CA LEU A 97 27.04 5.93 0.57
C LEU A 97 27.70 6.11 1.94
N LEU A 98 28.51 5.15 2.39
CA LEU A 98 29.03 5.12 3.77
C LEU A 98 29.78 6.40 4.19
N HIS A 99 30.47 7.05 3.26
CA HIS A 99 31.22 8.29 3.51
C HIS A 99 30.45 9.58 3.17
N LYS A 100 29.21 9.48 2.69
CA LYS A 100 28.38 10.62 2.24
C LYS A 100 27.04 10.72 2.94
N THR A 101 26.61 9.67 3.64
CA THR A 101 25.29 9.56 4.22
C THR A 101 25.42 9.31 5.72
N ALA A 102 24.69 10.07 6.51
CA ALA A 102 24.43 9.76 7.91
C ALA A 102 23.03 9.14 8.00
N PHE A 103 22.94 7.96 8.58
CA PHE A 103 21.68 7.35 8.97
C PHE A 103 21.47 7.70 10.44
N LEU A 104 20.32 8.28 10.76
CA LEU A 104 19.93 8.64 12.10
C LEU A 104 18.58 7.98 12.34
N ASP A 105 18.53 7.11 13.33
CA ASP A 105 17.27 6.57 13.82
C ASP A 105 16.73 7.45 14.95
N LEU A 106 15.42 7.37 15.20
CA LEU A 106 14.78 8.20 16.23
C LEU A 106 15.37 7.92 17.63
N GLU A 107 15.81 6.69 17.86
CA GLU A 107 16.49 6.23 19.08
C GLU A 107 17.84 6.93 19.29
N ASP A 108 18.54 7.28 18.21
CA ASP A 108 19.85 7.96 18.26
C ASP A 108 19.72 9.42 18.73
N LEU A 109 18.52 10.01 18.68
CA LEU A 109 18.27 11.40 19.06
C LEU A 109 18.21 11.60 20.57
N GLY A 110 18.21 10.52 21.37
CA GLY A 110 18.16 10.59 22.84
C GLY A 110 16.88 11.23 23.39
N LEU A 111 15.82 11.27 22.57
CA LEU A 111 14.52 11.78 22.98
C LEU A 111 13.81 10.73 23.86
N PRO A 112 13.08 11.13 24.90
CA PRO A 112 12.24 10.22 25.68
C PRO A 112 11.03 9.80 24.83
N LEU A 113 11.26 8.87 23.91
CA LEU A 113 10.24 8.33 23.03
C LEU A 113 9.36 7.35 23.81
N VAL A 114 8.05 7.44 23.59
CA VAL A 114 7.12 6.43 24.08
C VAL A 114 7.30 5.16 23.24
N GLU A 115 7.38 4.01 23.90
CA GLU A 115 7.50 2.72 23.23
C GLU A 115 6.27 2.48 22.31
N LEU A 116 6.52 2.33 21.01
CA LEU A 116 5.48 1.95 20.05
C LEU A 116 5.10 0.50 20.26
N LYS A 117 3.83 0.24 20.59
CA LYS A 117 3.30 -1.12 20.80
C LYS A 117 2.34 -1.50 19.69
N GLU A 118 2.79 -2.37 18.80
CA GLU A 118 1.95 -2.97 17.76
C GLU A 118 1.23 -4.20 18.33
N LYS A 119 -0.10 -4.16 18.37
CA LYS A 119 -0.93 -5.25 18.90
C LYS A 119 -1.94 -5.70 17.85
N PRO A 120 -1.73 -6.84 17.18
CA PRO A 120 -2.74 -7.41 16.28
C PRO A 120 -3.93 -7.92 17.11
N ILE A 121 -5.14 -7.53 16.73
CA ILE A 121 -6.38 -7.97 17.38
C ILE A 121 -7.15 -8.87 16.42
N PHE A 122 -7.35 -10.12 16.86
CA PHE A 122 -8.16 -11.09 16.13
C PHE A 122 -9.60 -10.98 16.62
N ILE A 123 -10.51 -10.71 15.69
CA ILE A 123 -11.94 -10.52 15.99
C ILE A 123 -12.70 -11.62 15.27
N THR A 124 -13.41 -12.44 16.05
CA THR A 124 -14.32 -13.45 15.51
C THR A 124 -15.60 -12.75 15.01
N PRO A 125 -16.03 -12.98 13.76
CA PRO A 125 -17.28 -12.42 13.27
C PRO A 125 -18.48 -12.98 14.04
N LYS A 126 -19.61 -12.25 14.01
CA LYS A 126 -20.88 -12.76 14.52
C LYS A 126 -21.36 -13.95 13.67
N PRO A 127 -22.08 -14.94 14.22
CA PRO A 127 -22.52 -16.11 13.48
C PRO A 127 -23.29 -15.78 12.19
N GLU A 128 -24.16 -14.77 12.23
CA GLU A 128 -24.93 -14.31 11.06
C GLU A 128 -24.03 -13.73 9.96
N HIS A 129 -23.05 -12.92 10.35
CA HIS A 129 -22.10 -12.31 9.43
C HIS A 129 -21.14 -13.36 8.84
N GLU A 130 -20.69 -14.30 9.68
CA GLU A 130 -19.83 -15.41 9.26
C GLU A 130 -20.53 -16.32 8.24
N ALA A 131 -21.78 -16.69 8.52
CA ALA A 131 -22.57 -17.54 7.62
C ALA A 131 -22.78 -16.88 6.26
N ALA A 132 -23.21 -15.61 6.23
CA ALA A 132 -23.43 -14.87 4.99
C ALA A 132 -22.12 -14.66 4.21
N TYR A 133 -21.03 -14.32 4.92
CA TYR A 133 -19.71 -14.18 4.31
C TYR A 133 -19.22 -15.48 3.68
N ARG A 134 -19.34 -16.60 4.40
CA ARG A 134 -18.90 -17.91 3.92
C ARG A 134 -19.68 -18.34 2.69
N GLN A 135 -20.99 -18.17 2.70
CA GLN A 135 -21.83 -18.48 1.54
C GLN A 135 -21.41 -17.63 0.32
N PHE A 136 -21.24 -16.32 0.51
CA PHE A 136 -20.79 -15.43 -0.57
C PHE A 136 -19.40 -15.80 -1.08
N HIS A 137 -18.46 -16.11 -0.18
CA HIS A 137 -17.11 -16.50 -0.52
C HIS A 137 -17.08 -17.79 -1.34
N GLU A 138 -17.85 -18.82 -0.94
CA GLU A 138 -17.95 -20.09 -1.68
C GLU A 138 -18.53 -19.88 -3.08
N VAL A 139 -19.63 -19.13 -3.23
CA VAL A 139 -20.23 -18.84 -4.55
C VAL A 139 -19.27 -18.03 -5.44
N MET A 140 -18.64 -16.98 -4.89
CA MET A 140 -17.64 -16.19 -5.62
C MET A 140 -16.45 -17.05 -6.06
N TYR A 141 -15.97 -17.93 -5.18
CA TYR A 141 -14.85 -18.82 -5.45
C TYR A 141 -15.17 -19.77 -6.60
N ASP A 142 -16.32 -20.43 -6.55
CA ASP A 142 -16.76 -21.37 -7.58
C ASP A 142 -16.92 -20.67 -8.94
N GLU A 143 -17.48 -19.46 -8.95
CA GLU A 143 -17.64 -18.68 -10.17
C GLU A 143 -16.32 -18.20 -10.78
N CYS A 144 -15.36 -17.80 -9.94
CA CYS A 144 -13.99 -17.49 -10.38
C CYS A 144 -13.25 -18.74 -10.87
N ALA A 145 -13.39 -19.87 -10.17
CA ALA A 145 -12.75 -21.13 -10.51
C ALA A 145 -13.27 -21.72 -11.83
N LYS A 146 -14.59 -21.69 -12.06
CA LYS A 146 -15.20 -22.08 -13.35
C LYS A 146 -14.61 -21.28 -14.50
N ARG A 147 -14.51 -19.95 -14.35
CA ARG A 147 -13.95 -19.06 -15.38
C ARG A 147 -12.47 -19.25 -15.60
N ALA A 148 -11.71 -19.49 -14.54
CA ALA A 148 -10.29 -19.80 -14.65
C ALA A 148 -10.07 -21.10 -15.45
N ARG A 149 -10.88 -22.14 -15.20
CA ARG A 149 -10.85 -23.40 -15.98
C ARG A 149 -11.25 -23.19 -17.44
N ALA A 150 -12.17 -22.27 -17.72
CA ALA A 150 -12.55 -21.87 -19.07
C ALA A 150 -11.49 -21.00 -19.79
N GLY A 151 -10.37 -20.67 -19.14
CA GLY A 151 -9.29 -19.87 -19.74
C GLY A 151 -9.57 -18.36 -19.79
N ALA A 152 -10.57 -17.87 -19.04
CA ALA A 152 -10.89 -16.45 -19.00
C ALA A 152 -9.75 -15.63 -18.36
N LYS A 153 -9.25 -14.62 -19.07
CA LYS A 153 -8.25 -13.69 -18.54
C LYS A 153 -8.87 -12.88 -17.40
N GLY A 154 -8.17 -12.81 -16.26
CA GLY A 154 -8.61 -12.02 -15.11
C GLY A 154 -9.75 -12.63 -14.31
N ALA A 155 -9.98 -13.95 -14.38
CA ALA A 155 -11.04 -14.64 -13.63
C ALA A 155 -11.06 -14.34 -12.12
N TRP A 156 -9.89 -14.08 -11.53
CA TRP A 156 -9.72 -13.78 -10.09
C TRP A 156 -9.71 -12.29 -9.73
N SER A 157 -9.77 -11.39 -10.72
CA SER A 157 -9.60 -9.94 -10.51
C SER A 157 -10.64 -9.35 -9.56
N LYS A 158 -11.87 -9.89 -9.58
CA LYS A 158 -13.00 -9.44 -8.76
C LYS A 158 -13.06 -10.12 -7.40
N PHE A 159 -12.39 -11.26 -7.21
CA PHE A 159 -12.56 -12.11 -6.02
C PHE A 159 -12.07 -11.43 -4.73
N ASN A 160 -10.82 -10.98 -4.70
CA ASN A 160 -10.24 -10.37 -3.50
C ASN A 160 -10.96 -9.06 -3.11
N PRO A 161 -11.18 -8.09 -4.02
CA PRO A 161 -11.95 -6.90 -3.66
C PRO A 161 -13.35 -7.24 -3.15
N ALA A 162 -14.05 -8.17 -3.81
CA ALA A 162 -15.41 -8.52 -3.44
C ALA A 162 -15.52 -9.09 -2.03
N THR A 163 -14.69 -10.08 -1.72
CA THR A 163 -14.68 -10.73 -0.41
C THR A 163 -14.24 -9.77 0.70
N LEU A 164 -13.17 -9.00 0.48
CA LEU A 164 -12.69 -8.02 1.46
C LEU A 164 -13.74 -6.94 1.73
N ASN A 165 -14.39 -6.42 0.69
CA ASN A 165 -15.38 -5.37 0.83
C ASN A 165 -16.64 -5.87 1.54
N TYR A 166 -17.11 -7.09 1.24
CA TYR A 166 -18.26 -7.64 1.94
C TYR A 166 -17.99 -7.92 3.42
N ALA A 167 -16.76 -8.35 3.76
CA ALA A 167 -16.35 -8.48 5.17
C ALA A 167 -16.31 -7.14 5.91
N ALA A 168 -15.95 -6.05 5.23
CA ALA A 168 -15.80 -4.71 5.83
C ALA A 168 -17.10 -3.90 5.86
N ARG A 169 -17.94 -4.02 4.82
CA ARG A 169 -19.20 -3.29 4.61
C ARG A 169 -20.35 -4.25 4.27
N PRO A 170 -20.69 -5.20 5.15
CA PRO A 170 -21.81 -6.12 4.90
C PRO A 170 -23.16 -5.40 4.85
N ASP A 171 -23.24 -4.17 5.37
CA ASP A 171 -24.41 -3.28 5.33
C ASP A 171 -24.78 -2.84 3.91
N LEU A 172 -23.81 -2.71 3.01
CA LEU A 172 -24.06 -2.38 1.60
C LEU A 172 -24.52 -3.61 0.79
N GLY A 173 -24.27 -4.82 1.32
CA GLY A 173 -24.43 -6.05 0.57
C GLY A 173 -23.32 -6.19 -0.48
N ALA A 174 -23.48 -7.15 -1.38
CA ALA A 174 -22.56 -7.33 -2.50
C ALA A 174 -23.33 -7.66 -3.78
N PHE A 175 -22.88 -7.11 -4.91
CA PHE A 175 -23.41 -7.42 -6.23
C PHE A 175 -22.29 -7.36 -7.27
N TYR A 176 -21.96 -8.51 -7.86
CA TYR A 176 -20.88 -8.65 -8.82
C TYR A 176 -21.36 -9.37 -10.07
N THR A 177 -21.34 -8.67 -11.20
CA THR A 177 -21.65 -9.25 -12.52
C THR A 177 -20.38 -9.79 -13.16
N PHE A 178 -20.49 -10.97 -13.72
CA PHE A 178 -19.47 -11.59 -14.55
C PHE A 178 -20.03 -11.88 -15.94
N VAL A 179 -19.30 -11.47 -16.98
CA VAL A 179 -19.70 -11.68 -18.37
C VAL A 179 -18.84 -12.80 -18.96
N SER A 180 -19.48 -13.83 -19.52
CA SER A 180 -18.82 -14.90 -20.26
C SER A 180 -18.40 -14.44 -21.66
N VAL A 181 -17.54 -15.23 -22.33
CA VAL A 181 -17.15 -15.00 -23.73
C VAL A 181 -18.38 -15.03 -24.65
N ASP A 182 -19.37 -15.86 -24.31
CA ASP A 182 -20.64 -15.99 -25.05
C ASP A 182 -21.67 -14.89 -24.71
N GLY A 183 -21.27 -13.87 -23.93
CA GLY A 183 -22.15 -12.77 -23.52
C GLY A 183 -23.14 -13.11 -22.41
N GLN A 184 -23.11 -14.32 -21.85
CA GLN A 184 -23.94 -14.67 -20.70
C GLN A 184 -23.46 -13.98 -19.42
N GLU A 185 -24.39 -13.33 -18.72
CA GLU A 185 -24.12 -12.68 -17.45
C GLU A 185 -24.45 -13.60 -16.28
N THR A 186 -23.50 -13.77 -15.36
CA THR A 186 -23.73 -14.40 -14.06
C THR A 186 -23.58 -13.36 -12.98
N ILE A 187 -24.57 -13.30 -12.10
CA ILE A 187 -24.58 -12.38 -10.97
C ILE A 187 -24.27 -13.18 -9.71
N VAL A 188 -23.30 -12.71 -8.95
CA VAL A 188 -23.05 -13.18 -7.58
C VAL A 188 -23.40 -12.05 -6.63
N SER A 189 -24.28 -12.32 -5.68
CA SER A 189 -24.73 -11.34 -4.71
C SER A 189 -24.64 -11.86 -3.28
N ALA A 190 -24.63 -10.94 -2.33
CA ALA A 190 -24.72 -11.22 -0.90
C ALA A 190 -25.76 -10.31 -0.25
N PRO A 191 -26.47 -10.80 0.78
CA PRO A 191 -27.48 -10.01 1.46
C PRO A 191 -26.87 -8.83 2.21
N GLN A 192 -27.65 -7.76 2.35
CA GLN A 192 -27.35 -6.67 3.27
C GLN A 192 -27.58 -7.14 4.70
N LEU A 193 -26.60 -6.92 5.57
CA LEU A 193 -26.69 -7.25 6.99
C LEU A 193 -26.82 -5.96 7.81
N THR A 194 -27.77 -5.95 8.73
CA THR A 194 -28.04 -4.78 9.58
C THR A 194 -27.31 -4.89 10.91
N GLY A 195 -27.17 -3.75 11.59
CA GLY A 195 -26.48 -3.67 12.88
C GLY A 195 -24.97 -3.51 12.75
N TYR A 196 -24.29 -3.67 13.89
CA TYR A 196 -22.84 -3.55 13.98
C TYR A 196 -22.15 -4.89 13.79
N THR A 197 -21.06 -4.89 13.02
CA THR A 197 -20.14 -6.02 12.96
C THR A 197 -19.37 -6.15 14.29
N ALA A 198 -18.85 -7.34 14.59
CA ALA A 198 -17.98 -7.54 15.76
C ALA A 198 -16.77 -6.59 15.78
N LYS A 199 -16.26 -6.20 14.60
CA LYS A 199 -15.18 -5.23 14.45
C LYS A 199 -15.62 -3.81 14.83
N GLU A 200 -16.81 -3.43 14.41
CA GLU A 200 -17.39 -2.11 14.73
C GLU A 200 -17.68 -1.99 16.23
N GLU A 201 -18.22 -3.04 16.87
CA GLU A 201 -18.42 -3.09 18.33
C GLU A 201 -17.11 -2.95 19.09
N TRP A 202 -16.11 -3.75 18.71
CA TRP A 202 -14.77 -3.66 19.30
C TRP A 202 -14.17 -2.26 19.15
N LEU A 203 -14.34 -1.63 17.98
CA LEU A 203 -13.84 -0.28 17.73
C LEU A 203 -14.50 0.74 18.66
N ILE A 204 -15.82 0.69 18.81
CA ILE A 204 -16.57 1.58 19.72
C ILE A 204 -16.04 1.44 21.15
N ASP A 205 -15.94 0.21 21.66
CA ASP A 205 -15.52 -0.07 23.03
C ASP A 205 -14.08 0.37 23.28
N ASN A 206 -13.19 0.10 22.32
CA ASN A 206 -11.79 0.51 22.40
C ASN A 206 -11.67 2.04 22.39
N VAL A 207 -12.37 2.74 21.50
CA VAL A 207 -12.34 4.21 21.46
C VAL A 207 -12.89 4.82 22.76
N LYS A 208 -14.00 4.30 23.31
CA LYS A 208 -14.54 4.77 24.60
C LYS A 208 -13.53 4.59 25.73
N LYS A 209 -12.85 3.45 25.78
CA LYS A 209 -11.81 3.18 26.78
C LYS A 209 -10.66 4.18 26.66
N GLU A 210 -10.11 4.37 25.47
CA GLU A 210 -9.01 5.30 25.21
C GLU A 210 -9.38 6.75 25.60
N LEU A 211 -10.58 7.20 25.22
CA LEU A 211 -11.09 8.51 25.58
C LEU A 211 -11.31 8.67 27.09
N SER A 212 -11.75 7.62 27.80
CA SER A 212 -11.91 7.67 29.27
C SER A 212 -10.58 7.87 30.01
N GLU A 213 -9.47 7.51 29.37
CA GLU A 213 -8.12 7.73 29.87
C GLU A 213 -7.50 9.05 29.34
N GLY A 214 -8.29 9.86 28.62
CA GLY A 214 -7.85 11.14 28.03
C GLY A 214 -6.97 10.99 26.78
N ARG A 215 -6.85 9.79 26.22
CA ARG A 215 -6.01 9.48 25.06
C ARG A 215 -6.77 9.76 23.76
N GLY A 216 -6.09 10.42 22.81
CA GLY A 216 -6.62 10.64 21.46
C GLY A 216 -6.49 9.38 20.59
N VAL A 217 -7.40 9.20 19.63
CA VAL A 217 -7.43 8.04 18.75
C VAL A 217 -7.44 8.47 17.29
N VAL A 218 -6.54 7.90 16.49
CA VAL A 218 -6.55 8.04 15.03
C VAL A 218 -6.91 6.71 14.41
N ILE A 219 -7.91 6.72 13.53
CA ILE A 219 -8.45 5.54 12.84
C ILE A 219 -8.09 5.63 11.36
N TYR A 220 -7.29 4.66 10.91
CA TYR A 220 -6.88 4.55 9.52
C TYR A 220 -7.72 3.52 8.78
N ASN A 221 -8.31 3.94 7.66
CA ASN A 221 -9.15 3.10 6.82
C ASN A 221 -8.58 3.00 5.40
N ASN A 222 -8.90 1.88 4.75
CA ASN A 222 -8.77 1.69 3.31
C ASN A 222 -10.16 1.73 2.65
N TYR A 223 -10.21 1.82 1.32
CA TYR A 223 -11.47 1.85 0.56
C TYR A 223 -12.42 3.02 0.90
N THR A 224 -11.88 4.21 1.13
CA THR A 224 -12.67 5.42 1.46
C THR A 224 -13.38 6.05 0.24
N GLY A 225 -13.38 5.39 -0.92
CA GLY A 225 -14.06 5.83 -2.13
C GLY A 225 -15.51 5.35 -2.15
N GLU A 226 -15.85 4.49 -3.11
CA GLU A 226 -17.21 3.94 -3.28
C GLU A 226 -17.76 3.24 -2.03
N TYR A 227 -16.89 2.66 -1.20
CA TYR A 227 -17.27 1.94 0.02
C TYR A 227 -17.32 2.82 1.26
N GLN A 228 -17.06 4.14 1.15
CA GLN A 228 -17.33 5.15 2.18
C GLN A 228 -17.03 4.71 3.62
N LEU A 229 -15.88 4.05 3.85
CA LEU A 229 -15.58 3.44 5.14
C LEU A 229 -15.33 4.49 6.23
N ASN A 230 -14.83 5.66 5.86
CA ASN A 230 -14.65 6.77 6.80
C ASN A 230 -15.98 7.28 7.33
N GLU A 231 -16.96 7.40 6.45
CA GLU A 231 -18.31 7.85 6.73
C GLU A 231 -19.03 6.84 7.61
N ARG A 232 -18.95 5.53 7.28
CA ARG A 232 -19.51 4.46 8.13
C ARG A 232 -18.94 4.49 9.54
N VAL A 233 -17.61 4.59 9.68
CA VAL A 233 -16.98 4.68 11.01
C VAL A 233 -17.40 5.95 11.74
N HIS A 234 -17.49 7.08 11.04
CA HIS A 234 -17.95 8.34 11.63
C HIS A 234 -19.38 8.23 12.17
N ASP A 235 -20.30 7.67 11.38
CA ASP A 235 -21.70 7.51 11.74
C ASP A 235 -21.86 6.58 12.94
N ILE A 236 -21.17 5.44 12.96
CA ILE A 236 -21.20 4.50 14.09
C ILE A 236 -20.70 5.16 15.38
N LEU A 237 -19.58 5.89 15.30
CA LEU A 237 -19.03 6.58 16.47
C LEU A 237 -19.99 7.67 16.96
N LYS A 238 -20.59 8.42 16.03
CA LYS A 238 -21.57 9.47 16.33
C LYS A 238 -22.83 8.92 16.99
N GLU A 239 -23.39 7.82 16.47
CA GLU A 239 -24.53 7.09 17.07
C GLU A 239 -24.23 6.64 18.50
N ASN A 240 -22.96 6.35 18.79
CA ASN A 240 -22.49 5.93 20.11
C ASN A 240 -21.99 7.09 21.00
N GLY A 241 -22.30 8.34 20.62
CA GLY A 241 -21.98 9.54 21.41
C GLY A 241 -20.51 9.97 21.37
N ILE A 242 -19.72 9.47 20.41
CA ILE A 242 -18.29 9.74 20.28
C ILE A 242 -18.07 10.81 19.21
N PRO A 243 -17.62 12.03 19.57
CA PRO A 243 -17.33 13.06 18.59
C PRO A 243 -16.07 12.69 17.80
N SER A 244 -16.20 12.61 16.48
CA SER A 244 -15.08 12.33 15.56
C SER A 244 -15.08 13.30 14.39
N ARG A 245 -13.91 13.42 13.72
CA ARG A 245 -13.74 14.19 12.48
C ARG A 245 -13.07 13.34 11.42
N ILE A 246 -13.52 13.50 10.17
CA ILE A 246 -12.88 12.87 9.01
C ILE A 246 -11.84 13.84 8.43
N LEU A 247 -10.61 13.36 8.28
CA LEU A 247 -9.52 14.06 7.60
C LEU A 247 -9.36 13.52 6.18
N ASN A 248 -9.88 14.26 5.21
CA ASN A 248 -9.84 13.92 3.78
C ASN A 248 -9.01 14.91 2.92
N GLU A 249 -8.20 15.78 3.55
CA GLU A 249 -7.38 16.75 2.83
C GLU A 249 -6.14 16.08 2.20
N SER A 250 -6.04 16.17 0.87
CA SER A 250 -4.97 15.53 0.08
C SER A 250 -3.71 16.37 0.02
N ASN A 251 -3.82 17.69 0.14
CA ASN A 251 -2.68 18.59 0.19
C ASN A 251 -2.02 18.59 1.59
N THR A 252 -0.72 18.31 1.65
CA THR A 252 0.03 18.19 2.91
C THR A 252 0.03 19.48 3.76
N GLU A 253 0.17 20.65 3.13
CA GLU A 253 0.21 21.93 3.86
C GLU A 253 -1.16 22.23 4.47
N LYS A 254 -2.21 22.14 3.65
CA LYS A 254 -3.60 22.34 4.12
C LYS A 254 -4.02 21.33 5.17
N ARG A 255 -3.53 20.09 5.07
CA ARG A 255 -3.79 19.05 6.07
C ARG A 255 -3.28 19.46 7.45
N SER A 256 -2.10 20.06 7.51
CA SER A 256 -1.52 20.53 8.77
C SER A 256 -2.38 21.65 9.38
N GLU A 257 -2.90 22.56 8.56
CA GLU A 257 -3.85 23.59 9.03
C GLU A 257 -5.17 22.99 9.53
N VAL A 258 -5.68 21.96 8.86
CA VAL A 258 -6.91 21.25 9.28
C VAL A 258 -6.68 20.52 10.61
N LEU A 259 -5.53 19.87 10.79
CA LEU A 259 -5.17 19.23 12.06
C LEU A 259 -5.07 20.25 13.19
N GLN A 260 -4.51 21.42 12.92
CA GLN A 260 -4.44 22.49 13.91
C GLN A 260 -5.84 22.99 14.32
N LYS A 261 -6.78 23.12 13.37
CA LYS A 261 -8.18 23.42 13.68
C LYS A 261 -8.82 22.32 14.54
N PHE A 262 -8.53 21.05 14.26
CA PHE A 262 -9.03 19.94 15.06
C PHE A 262 -8.46 19.98 16.50
N GLU A 263 -7.19 20.35 16.66
CA GLU A 263 -6.57 20.56 17.96
C GLU A 263 -7.24 21.72 18.73
N ASP A 264 -7.46 22.86 18.06
CA ASP A 264 -8.13 24.03 18.64
C ASP A 264 -9.59 23.74 19.05
N GLU A 265 -10.29 22.89 18.27
CA GLU A 265 -11.64 22.38 18.58
C GLU A 265 -11.64 21.29 19.69
N GLY A 266 -10.47 20.84 20.15
CA GLY A 266 -10.33 19.78 21.14
C GLY A 266 -10.76 18.39 20.63
N VAL A 267 -10.68 18.15 19.32
CA VAL A 267 -11.05 16.88 18.69
C VAL A 267 -10.08 15.79 19.15
N LYS A 268 -10.63 14.71 19.70
CA LYS A 268 -9.85 13.56 20.19
C LYS A 268 -9.88 12.34 19.27
N VAL A 269 -10.82 12.28 18.32
CA VAL A 269 -10.95 11.15 17.39
C VAL A 269 -10.89 11.62 15.96
N ILE A 270 -9.88 11.15 15.23
CA ILE A 270 -9.66 11.49 13.81
C ILE A 270 -9.77 10.21 12.98
N ILE A 271 -10.50 10.28 11.86
CA ILE A 271 -10.67 9.18 10.90
C ILE A 271 -10.02 9.62 9.59
N THR A 272 -9.16 8.80 8.98
CA THR A 272 -8.49 9.18 7.73
C THR A 272 -8.17 7.99 6.84
N ASN A 273 -7.91 8.27 5.55
CA ASN A 273 -7.44 7.26 4.62
C ASN A 273 -5.94 7.02 4.81
N MET A 274 -5.52 5.76 4.90
CA MET A 274 -4.12 5.37 5.05
C MET A 274 -3.19 5.96 3.97
N LYS A 275 -3.67 6.10 2.72
CA LYS A 275 -2.90 6.69 1.61
C LYS A 275 -2.59 8.18 1.80
N LEU A 276 -3.44 8.91 2.51
CA LEU A 276 -3.23 10.34 2.72
C LEU A 276 -2.07 10.61 3.67
N VAL A 277 -1.73 9.66 4.53
CA VAL A 277 -0.72 9.81 5.59
C VAL A 277 0.60 9.13 5.30
N GLU A 278 0.81 8.64 4.07
CA GLU A 278 2.06 8.00 3.63
C GLU A 278 3.29 8.92 3.80
N VAL A 279 3.09 10.23 3.74
CA VAL A 279 4.13 11.26 3.92
C VAL A 279 4.29 11.71 5.38
N GLY A 280 3.63 11.04 6.32
CA GLY A 280 3.58 11.40 7.73
C GLY A 280 2.33 12.22 8.08
N LEU A 281 1.87 12.01 9.31
CA LEU A 281 0.81 12.78 9.95
C LEU A 281 1.39 13.31 11.26
N ASP A 282 1.53 14.63 11.39
CA ASP A 282 1.93 15.23 12.65
C ASP A 282 0.71 15.33 13.57
N CYS A 283 0.65 14.44 14.55
CA CYS A 283 -0.36 14.42 15.60
C CYS A 283 0.23 14.69 16.98
N ALA A 284 1.46 15.23 17.06
CA ALA A 284 2.01 15.66 18.33
C ALA A 284 1.22 16.89 18.80
N THR A 285 0.12 16.65 19.53
CA THR A 285 -0.61 17.73 20.20
C THR A 285 0.38 18.46 21.08
N ARG A 286 0.53 19.77 20.87
CA ARG A 286 1.37 20.59 21.73
C ARG A 286 0.67 20.63 23.07
N SER A 287 1.10 19.78 24.00
CA SER A 287 0.66 19.86 25.39
C SER A 287 0.91 21.30 25.86
N ARG A 288 -0.16 22.04 26.10
CA ARG A 288 -0.09 23.29 26.88
C ARG A 288 0.22 22.95 28.33
#